data_AF-A0A2R7LVF3-F1
#
_entry.id   AF-A0A2R7LVF3-F1
#
_cell.length_a   1.000
_cell.length_b   1.000
_cell.length_c   1.000
_cell.angle_alpha   90.00
_cell.angle_beta   90.00
_cell.angle_gamma   90.00
#
_symmetry.space_group_name_H-M   'P 1'
#
loop_
_entity.id
_entity.type
_entity.pdbx_description
1 polymer ?
#
loop_
_entity_poly.entity_id
_entity_poly.type
_entity_poly.pdbx_seq_one_letter_code
_entity_poly.pdbx_strand_id
1 'polypeptide(L)'
;MVRISVLLLVFTFFGCGSNADKSKKNEVENAVAVKLTDEQLLATVQKQTFKYFWDYAEPNSGLARERYHPDGNYPENDANIVTTGGSGFGLMAIVSGISQGYITKKEGVERLNKIADFLGKADRFHGAWSHWIDGNTGKVKPFGTKDNGGDLVETSFLVAGMITVREYLKDGSENEKAVAQKYDALWKGVDWQWYTNNKNVLYWHWSPSYAWQMNFPLEGYNECLITYVLAASSPTHTIDPKVYHEGWARSGGIVSAKTKYNIPLILKHNGAEEFGGPLFW
;
A
#
# COMPACT_ATOMS: atom_id res chain seq x y z
N MET A 1 66.73 3.61 51.64
CA MET A 1 65.90 4.45 52.53
C MET A 1 66.54 5.84 52.60
N VAL A 2 66.16 6.76 51.72
CA VAL A 2 66.33 8.20 51.93
C VAL A 2 65.18 8.88 51.19
N ARG A 3 64.39 9.64 51.95
CA ARG A 3 63.27 10.45 51.49
C ARG A 3 63.82 11.69 50.79
N ILE A 4 63.27 12.05 49.63
CA ILE A 4 63.39 13.41 49.10
C ILE A 4 61.98 14.01 49.08
N SER A 5 61.75 14.89 50.04
CA SER A 5 60.66 15.84 50.03
C SER A 5 61.13 17.06 49.25
N VAL A 6 60.39 17.46 48.22
CA VAL A 6 60.47 18.82 47.66
C VAL A 6 59.10 19.45 47.81
N LEU A 7 59.14 20.62 48.44
CA LEU A 7 58.03 21.43 48.88
C LEU A 7 57.81 22.56 47.86
N LEU A 8 56.54 22.81 47.55
CA LEU A 8 55.93 24.11 47.21
C LEU A 8 56.29 24.84 45.90
N LEU A 9 55.28 25.02 45.04
CA LEU A 9 54.84 26.38 44.70
C LEU A 9 53.33 26.43 44.44
N VAL A 10 52.67 27.20 45.30
CA VAL A 10 51.26 27.58 45.21
C VAL A 10 51.17 28.80 44.31
N PHE A 11 50.29 28.77 43.30
CA PHE A 11 49.64 29.97 42.79
C PHE A 11 48.14 29.76 42.88
N THR A 12 47.55 30.37 43.91
CA THR A 12 46.13 30.65 44.03
C THR A 12 45.74 31.75 43.06
N PHE A 13 44.77 31.49 42.19
CA PHE A 13 43.82 32.52 41.77
C PHE A 13 42.43 32.10 42.21
N PHE A 14 41.88 32.93 43.10
CA PHE A 14 40.48 32.93 43.49
C PHE A 14 39.58 33.28 42.30
N GLY A 15 38.46 32.58 42.18
CA GLY A 15 37.37 32.93 41.29
C GLY A 15 36.08 32.25 41.75
N CYS A 16 35.41 32.86 42.72
CA CYS A 16 34.13 32.46 43.28
C CYS A 16 33.02 32.33 42.23
N GLY A 17 32.16 31.34 42.44
CA GLY A 17 30.86 31.18 41.78
C GLY A 17 30.08 30.06 42.46
N SER A 18 29.49 30.38 43.62
CA SER A 18 28.71 29.47 44.46
C SER A 18 27.27 29.29 43.96
N ASN A 19 26.71 28.18 44.42
CA ASN A 19 25.29 27.87 44.65
C ASN A 19 24.51 27.10 43.57
N ALA A 20 24.28 25.83 43.94
CA ALA A 20 22.95 25.26 44.17
C ALA A 20 21.91 25.47 43.05
N ASP A 21 21.67 24.44 42.26
CA ASP A 21 20.57 23.49 42.53
C ASP A 21 20.55 22.43 41.41
N LYS A 22 21.35 21.36 41.56
CA LYS A 22 21.28 20.19 40.67
C LYS A 22 20.43 19.12 41.35
N SER A 23 19.17 19.46 41.61
CA SER A 23 18.15 18.53 42.09
C SER A 23 16.93 18.43 41.15
N LYS A 24 17.07 18.72 39.85
CA LYS A 24 16.11 18.18 38.85
C LYS A 24 16.50 16.75 38.47
N LYS A 25 16.45 15.85 39.45
CA LYS A 25 16.31 14.41 39.17
C LYS A 25 14.88 14.21 38.68
N ASN A 26 14.74 14.02 37.37
CA ASN A 26 13.71 13.23 36.70
C ASN A 26 12.53 12.82 37.59
N GLU A 27 11.58 13.72 37.80
CA GLU A 27 10.18 13.33 37.90
C GLU A 27 9.75 12.95 36.47
N VAL A 28 10.18 11.76 36.03
CA VAL A 28 9.34 11.00 35.11
C VAL A 28 8.21 10.53 36.01
N GLU A 29 7.16 11.35 36.08
CA GLU A 29 5.91 10.99 36.70
C GLU A 29 5.60 9.55 36.30
N ASN A 30 5.26 8.74 37.30
CA ASN A 30 4.64 7.44 37.12
C ASN A 30 3.31 7.66 36.39
N ALA A 31 3.37 7.86 35.07
CA ALA A 31 2.21 7.78 34.21
C ALA A 31 1.77 6.33 34.28
N VAL A 32 0.77 6.06 35.12
CA VAL A 32 0.06 4.80 35.13
C VAL A 32 -0.42 4.60 33.69
N ALA A 33 0.21 3.66 32.98
CA ALA A 33 -0.16 3.34 31.62
C ALA A 33 -1.63 2.91 31.63
N VAL A 34 -2.51 3.81 31.20
CA VAL A 34 -3.95 3.52 31.14
C VAL A 34 -4.11 2.45 30.06
N LYS A 35 -4.42 1.23 30.49
CA LYS A 35 -4.72 0.14 29.57
C LYS A 35 -6.02 0.48 28.84
N LEU A 36 -5.93 0.62 27.52
CA LEU A 36 -7.09 0.81 26.66
C LEU A 36 -7.97 -0.45 26.67
N THR A 37 -9.28 -0.25 26.54
CA THR A 37 -10.21 -1.31 26.11
C THR A 37 -9.89 -1.71 24.67
N ASP A 38 -10.37 -2.88 24.24
CA ASP A 38 -10.13 -3.37 22.87
C ASP A 38 -10.75 -2.41 21.83
N GLU A 39 -11.92 -1.82 22.12
CA GLU A 39 -12.57 -0.83 21.25
C GLU A 39 -11.75 0.47 21.17
N GLN A 40 -11.24 0.96 22.29
CA GLN A 40 -10.38 2.15 22.31
C GLN A 40 -9.06 1.89 21.58
N LEU A 41 -8.46 0.71 21.76
CA LEU A 41 -7.25 0.31 21.07
C LEU A 41 -7.49 0.23 19.56
N LEU A 42 -8.56 -0.43 19.13
CA LEU A 42 -8.90 -0.55 17.71
C LEU A 42 -9.16 0.82 17.07
N ALA A 43 -9.96 1.68 17.72
CA ALA A 43 -10.21 3.03 17.24
C ALA A 43 -8.92 3.87 17.15
N THR A 44 -8.01 3.70 18.11
CA THR A 44 -6.70 4.36 18.10
C THR A 44 -5.86 3.88 16.92
N VAL A 45 -5.73 2.57 16.74
CA VAL A 45 -4.97 1.98 15.64
C VAL A 45 -5.55 2.42 14.29
N GLN A 46 -6.86 2.30 14.09
CA GLN A 46 -7.53 2.73 12.85
C GLN A 46 -7.27 4.20 12.54
N LYS A 47 -7.44 5.10 13.52
CA LYS A 47 -7.24 6.53 13.32
C LYS A 47 -5.78 6.90 13.03
N GLN A 48 -4.82 6.27 13.70
CA GLN A 48 -3.39 6.54 13.43
C GLN A 48 -2.95 5.95 12.09
N THR A 49 -3.38 4.73 11.75
CA THR A 49 -3.08 4.13 10.45
C THR A 49 -3.71 4.91 9.29
N PHE A 50 -4.93 5.43 9.46
CA PHE A 50 -5.58 6.29 8.48
C PHE A 50 -4.72 7.51 8.08
N LYS A 51 -3.94 8.08 9.01
CA LYS A 51 -3.05 9.22 8.71
C LYS A 51 -2.02 8.92 7.63
N TYR A 52 -1.61 7.66 7.47
CA TYR A 52 -0.72 7.26 6.38
C TYR A 52 -1.28 7.64 5.01
N PHE A 53 -2.58 7.38 4.81
CA PHE A 53 -3.27 7.66 3.55
C PHE A 53 -3.83 9.08 3.47
N TRP A 54 -3.88 9.81 4.59
CA TRP A 54 -4.45 11.14 4.64
C TRP A 54 -3.40 12.25 4.76
N ASP A 55 -2.65 12.24 5.86
CA ASP A 55 -1.64 13.24 6.23
C ASP A 55 -0.33 13.02 5.46
N TYR A 56 0.04 11.76 5.21
CA TYR A 56 1.32 11.38 4.61
C TYR A 56 1.21 10.96 3.14
N ALA A 57 0.04 11.15 2.52
CA ALA A 57 -0.15 10.97 1.09
C ALA A 57 0.77 11.89 0.27
N GLU A 58 1.10 11.48 -0.95
CA GLU A 58 1.85 12.34 -1.85
C GLU A 58 1.01 13.58 -2.23
N PRO A 59 1.52 14.81 -2.03
CA PRO A 59 0.69 16.01 -2.06
C PRO A 59 0.15 16.37 -3.45
N ASN A 60 0.79 15.99 -4.56
CA ASN A 60 0.29 16.31 -5.90
C ASN A 60 -0.84 15.35 -6.34
N SER A 61 -0.62 14.05 -6.20
CA SER A 61 -1.55 12.99 -6.61
C SER A 61 -2.64 12.71 -5.57
N GLY A 62 -2.32 12.87 -4.28
CA GLY A 62 -3.15 12.38 -3.18
C GLY A 62 -3.11 10.86 -2.99
N LEU A 63 -2.28 10.14 -3.75
CA LEU A 63 -2.11 8.68 -3.66
C LEU A 63 -1.19 8.30 -2.49
N ALA A 64 -1.21 7.01 -2.14
CA ALA A 64 -0.36 6.45 -1.10
C ALA A 64 1.09 6.37 -1.59
N ARG A 65 2.02 6.92 -0.81
CA ARG A 65 3.45 6.71 -1.03
C ARG A 65 3.78 5.23 -0.87
N GLU A 66 4.80 4.74 -1.57
CA GLU A 66 5.34 3.39 -1.35
C GLU A 66 5.85 3.24 0.10
N ARG A 67 6.56 4.26 0.58
CA ARG A 67 7.18 4.28 1.90
C ARG A 67 7.11 5.68 2.51
N TYR A 68 7.07 5.72 3.83
CA TYR A 68 7.22 6.96 4.59
C TYR A 68 8.24 6.74 5.70
N HIS A 69 9.36 7.46 5.63
CA HIS A 69 10.42 7.42 6.63
C HIS A 69 10.35 8.69 7.50
N PRO A 70 9.98 8.59 8.80
CA PRO A 70 9.84 9.77 9.67
C PRO A 70 11.14 10.54 9.90
N ASP A 71 12.30 9.91 9.72
CA ASP A 71 13.62 10.55 9.80
C ASP A 71 13.98 11.35 8.53
N GLY A 72 13.15 11.26 7.49
CA GLY A 72 13.37 11.93 6.22
C GLY A 72 14.47 11.31 5.35
N ASN A 73 15.03 10.16 5.72
CA ASN A 73 16.11 9.53 4.97
C ASN A 73 15.57 8.59 3.89
N TYR A 74 15.69 8.96 2.61
CA TYR A 74 15.27 8.13 1.47
C TYR A 74 16.49 7.80 0.61
N PRO A 75 17.16 6.65 0.82
CA PRO A 75 18.38 6.28 0.09
C PRO A 75 18.20 6.27 -1.44
N GLU A 76 17.01 5.92 -1.92
CA GLU A 76 16.67 5.84 -3.35
C GLU A 76 16.07 7.15 -3.90
N ASN A 77 16.01 8.21 -3.08
CA ASN A 77 15.36 9.49 -3.39
C ASN A 77 13.94 9.31 -3.95
N ASP A 78 13.16 8.42 -3.34
CA ASP A 78 11.88 7.91 -3.82
C ASP A 78 10.67 8.36 -2.97
N ALA A 79 10.82 9.41 -2.16
CA ALA A 79 9.79 9.89 -1.24
C ALA A 79 8.47 10.31 -1.92
N ASN A 80 8.51 10.64 -3.21
CA ASN A 80 7.35 11.02 -4.04
C ASN A 80 6.78 9.84 -4.85
N ILE A 81 7.38 8.66 -4.78
CA ILE A 81 6.87 7.49 -5.49
C ILE A 81 5.62 6.98 -4.80
N VAL A 82 4.57 6.80 -5.58
CA VAL A 82 3.29 6.25 -5.14
C VAL A 82 3.11 4.84 -5.69
N THR A 83 2.54 3.96 -4.87
CA THR A 83 2.23 2.57 -5.24
C THR A 83 0.75 2.45 -5.61
N THR A 84 0.44 1.75 -6.70
CA THR A 84 -0.94 1.63 -7.18
C THR A 84 -1.77 0.68 -6.32
N GLY A 85 -1.27 -0.51 -6.00
CA GLY A 85 -2.01 -1.45 -5.14
C GLY A 85 -2.18 -0.92 -3.72
N GLY A 86 -1.11 -0.37 -3.12
CA GLY A 86 -1.18 0.30 -1.83
C GLY A 86 -2.15 1.49 -1.81
N SER A 87 -2.27 2.21 -2.92
CA SER A 87 -3.27 3.27 -3.07
C SER A 87 -4.69 2.74 -3.16
N GLY A 88 -4.91 1.54 -3.71
CA GLY A 88 -6.19 0.84 -3.63
C GLY A 88 -6.67 0.64 -2.20
N PHE A 89 -5.76 0.21 -1.32
CA PHE A 89 -6.03 0.13 0.12
C PHE A 89 -6.30 1.51 0.72
N GLY A 90 -5.55 2.52 0.28
CA GLY A 90 -5.76 3.92 0.68
C GLY A 90 -7.14 4.47 0.30
N LEU A 91 -7.68 4.12 -0.87
CA LEU A 91 -9.05 4.50 -1.26
C LEU A 91 -10.08 3.92 -0.28
N MET A 92 -9.94 2.66 0.11
CA MET A 92 -10.81 2.02 1.10
C MET A 92 -10.64 2.68 2.49
N ALA A 93 -9.41 3.03 2.87
CA ALA A 93 -9.12 3.73 4.11
C ALA A 93 -9.78 5.12 4.16
N ILE A 94 -9.84 5.85 3.03
CA ILE A 94 -10.55 7.14 2.93
C ILE A 94 -12.06 6.95 3.13
N VAL A 95 -12.67 5.95 2.48
CA VAL A 95 -14.10 5.63 2.69
C VAL A 95 -14.39 5.28 4.16
N SER A 96 -13.51 4.49 4.79
CA SER A 96 -13.60 4.18 6.21
C SER A 96 -13.46 5.44 7.08
N GLY A 97 -12.48 6.30 6.80
CA GLY A 97 -12.25 7.55 7.53
C GLY A 97 -13.42 8.53 7.47
N ILE A 98 -14.13 8.60 6.33
CA ILE A 98 -15.39 9.35 6.21
C ILE A 98 -16.45 8.73 7.13
N SER A 99 -16.63 7.41 7.08
CA SER A 99 -17.66 6.69 7.83
C SER A 99 -17.42 6.75 9.35
N GLN A 100 -16.16 6.80 9.78
CA GLN A 100 -15.76 6.96 11.19
C GLN A 100 -15.71 8.42 11.65
N GLY A 101 -15.97 9.40 10.76
CA GLY A 101 -15.92 10.82 11.09
C GLY A 101 -14.52 11.35 11.40
N TYR A 102 -13.46 10.69 10.90
CA TYR A 102 -12.08 11.19 11.02
C TYR A 102 -11.85 12.42 10.13
N ILE A 103 -12.58 12.48 9.02
CA ILE A 103 -12.65 13.57 8.06
C ILE A 103 -14.11 13.81 7.69
N THR A 104 -14.45 14.99 7.21
CA THR A 104 -15.79 15.25 6.70
C THR A 104 -15.99 14.56 5.35
N LYS A 105 -17.25 14.26 5.00
CA LYS A 105 -17.59 13.70 3.68
C LYS A 105 -17.14 14.60 2.54
N LYS A 106 -17.25 15.93 2.71
CA LYS A 106 -16.80 16.92 1.73
C LYS A 106 -15.29 16.79 1.46
N GLU A 107 -14.47 16.81 2.50
CA GLU A 107 -13.00 16.67 2.37
C GLU A 107 -12.64 15.33 1.72
N GLY A 108 -13.29 14.25 2.15
CA GLY A 108 -13.09 12.92 1.57
C GLY A 108 -13.40 12.86 0.07
N VAL A 109 -14.54 13.41 -0.34
CA VAL A 109 -14.95 13.45 -1.77
C VAL A 109 -14.00 14.33 -2.59
N GLU A 110 -13.54 15.45 -2.05
CA GLU A 110 -12.53 16.30 -2.71
C GLU A 110 -11.20 15.56 -2.93
N ARG A 111 -10.72 14.82 -1.91
CA ARG A 111 -9.53 13.97 -2.04
C ARG A 111 -9.72 12.86 -3.07
N LEU A 112 -10.86 12.16 -3.01
CA LEU A 112 -11.17 11.07 -3.94
C LEU A 112 -11.30 11.58 -5.38
N ASN A 113 -11.86 12.77 -5.59
CA ASN A 113 -11.90 13.40 -6.91
C ASN A 113 -10.50 13.70 -7.45
N LYS A 114 -9.63 14.28 -6.61
CA LYS A 114 -8.23 14.58 -6.96
C LYS A 114 -7.48 13.32 -7.38
N ILE A 115 -7.62 12.23 -6.63
CA ILE A 115 -6.99 10.95 -6.94
C ILE A 115 -7.48 10.41 -8.30
N ALA A 116 -8.79 10.45 -8.54
CA ALA A 116 -9.37 10.02 -9.82
C ALA A 116 -8.83 10.84 -11.00
N ASP A 117 -8.72 12.17 -10.82
CA ASP A 117 -8.18 13.08 -11.84
C ASP A 117 -6.69 12.82 -12.14
N PHE A 118 -5.91 12.45 -11.12
CA PHE A 118 -4.51 12.05 -11.30
C PHE A 118 -4.40 10.71 -12.04
N LEU A 119 -5.12 9.68 -11.58
CA LEU A 119 -5.09 8.33 -12.18
C LEU A 119 -5.59 8.32 -13.63
N GLY A 120 -6.52 9.22 -13.98
CA GLY A 120 -6.98 9.40 -15.36
C GLY A 120 -5.94 10.03 -16.30
N LYS A 121 -4.89 10.65 -15.77
CA LYS A 121 -3.79 11.28 -16.54
C LYS A 121 -2.47 10.51 -16.45
N ALA A 122 -2.31 9.67 -15.43
CA ALA A 122 -1.11 8.86 -15.24
C ALA A 122 -0.91 7.87 -16.40
N ASP A 123 0.34 7.45 -16.61
CA ASP A 123 0.67 6.46 -17.63
C ASP A 123 -0.11 5.16 -17.39
N ARG A 124 -0.72 4.63 -18.46
CA ARG A 124 -1.45 3.36 -18.48
C ARG A 124 -1.02 2.51 -19.67
N PHE A 125 -1.09 1.20 -19.50
CA PHE A 125 -0.58 0.20 -20.42
C PHE A 125 -1.69 -0.82 -20.68
N HIS A 126 -2.39 -0.68 -21.81
CA HIS A 126 -3.65 -1.39 -22.04
C HIS A 126 -4.63 -1.22 -20.87
N GLY A 127 -4.73 0.01 -20.37
CA GLY A 127 -5.59 0.35 -19.24
C GLY A 127 -5.06 -0.06 -17.86
N ALA A 128 -4.09 -0.96 -17.73
CA ALA A 128 -3.47 -1.22 -16.42
C ALA A 128 -2.52 -0.08 -16.03
N TRP A 129 -2.37 0.17 -14.74
CA TRP A 129 -1.32 1.06 -14.24
C TRP A 129 -0.04 0.26 -13.94
N SER A 130 1.07 0.97 -13.84
CA SER A 130 2.33 0.40 -13.34
C SER A 130 2.27 0.20 -11.82
N HIS A 131 3.18 -0.63 -11.29
CA HIS A 131 3.36 -0.78 -9.86
C HIS A 131 3.64 0.58 -9.19
N TRP A 132 4.68 1.28 -9.68
CA TRP A 132 5.09 2.57 -9.16
C TRP A 132 4.91 3.69 -10.17
N ILE A 133 4.36 4.79 -9.67
CA ILE A 133 4.16 6.04 -10.41
C ILE A 133 4.91 7.14 -9.66
N ASP A 134 5.57 8.03 -10.39
CA ASP A 134 6.04 9.29 -9.83
C ASP A 134 4.83 10.18 -9.53
N GLY A 135 4.56 10.41 -8.24
CA GLY A 135 3.39 11.17 -7.78
C GLY A 135 3.36 12.63 -8.26
N ASN A 136 4.50 13.22 -8.63
CA ASN A 136 4.55 14.58 -9.14
C ASN A 136 4.12 14.67 -10.61
N THR A 137 4.36 13.61 -11.39
CA THR A 137 4.27 13.67 -12.85
C THR A 137 3.23 12.72 -13.46
N GLY A 138 2.83 11.68 -12.73
CA GLY A 138 2.01 10.60 -13.27
C GLY A 138 2.76 9.63 -14.18
N LYS A 139 4.09 9.72 -14.26
CA LYS A 139 4.92 8.86 -15.10
C LYS A 139 5.33 7.57 -14.39
N VAL A 140 5.44 6.49 -15.15
CA VAL A 140 5.91 5.20 -14.61
C VAL A 140 7.32 5.35 -14.01
N LYS A 141 7.49 4.84 -12.78
CA LYS A 141 8.80 4.56 -12.19
C LYS A 141 9.03 3.05 -12.32
N PRO A 142 10.00 2.59 -13.13
CA PRO A 142 10.22 1.17 -13.32
C PRO A 142 10.57 0.43 -12.02
N PHE A 143 9.97 -0.74 -11.80
CA PHE A 143 10.26 -1.66 -10.70
C PHE A 143 11.29 -2.71 -11.15
N GLY A 144 12.51 -2.23 -11.40
CA GLY A 144 13.56 -3.01 -12.07
C GLY A 144 13.61 -2.77 -13.57
N THR A 145 14.44 -3.53 -14.29
CA THR A 145 14.80 -3.19 -15.68
C THR A 145 13.67 -3.40 -16.69
N LYS A 146 12.91 -4.50 -16.55
CA LYS A 146 11.88 -4.92 -17.52
C LYS A 146 10.46 -4.61 -17.09
N ASP A 147 10.25 -4.33 -15.81
CA ASP A 147 8.96 -3.95 -15.25
C ASP A 147 8.80 -2.43 -15.29
N ASN A 148 8.51 -1.93 -16.50
CA ASN A 148 8.33 -0.50 -16.79
C ASN A 148 7.00 -0.25 -17.53
N GLY A 149 6.04 -1.15 -17.35
CA GLY A 149 4.74 -1.12 -18.00
C GLY A 149 3.61 -1.38 -17.02
N GLY A 150 2.58 -2.09 -17.45
CA GLY A 150 1.44 -2.40 -16.60
C GLY A 150 1.72 -3.57 -15.68
N ASP A 151 1.34 -3.41 -14.42
CA ASP A 151 1.27 -4.45 -13.40
C ASP A 151 -0.23 -4.74 -13.14
N LEU A 152 -0.68 -5.92 -13.55
CA LEU A 152 -2.08 -6.30 -13.47
C LEU A 152 -2.53 -6.61 -12.03
N VAL A 153 -1.63 -7.10 -11.19
CA VAL A 153 -1.93 -7.45 -9.80
C VAL A 153 -2.11 -6.16 -9.00
N GLU A 154 -1.18 -5.22 -9.09
CA GLU A 154 -1.29 -3.91 -8.45
C GLU A 154 -2.51 -3.13 -8.97
N THR A 155 -2.77 -3.19 -10.27
CA THR A 155 -4.00 -2.66 -10.87
C THR A 155 -5.25 -3.27 -10.25
N SER A 156 -5.25 -4.58 -9.96
CA SER A 156 -6.41 -5.25 -9.37
C SER A 156 -6.70 -4.80 -7.93
N PHE A 157 -5.66 -4.58 -7.12
CA PHE A 157 -5.82 -4.01 -5.78
C PHE A 157 -6.33 -2.56 -5.84
N LEU A 158 -5.78 -1.74 -6.75
CA LEU A 158 -6.25 -0.39 -6.99
C LEU A 158 -7.73 -0.36 -7.36
N VAL A 159 -8.12 -1.20 -8.32
CA VAL A 159 -9.49 -1.33 -8.81
C VAL A 159 -10.46 -1.78 -7.72
N ALA A 160 -10.06 -2.71 -6.84
CA ALA A 160 -10.91 -3.09 -5.71
C ALA A 160 -11.25 -1.86 -4.84
N GLY A 161 -10.27 -0.97 -4.63
CA GLY A 161 -10.47 0.33 -4.00
C GLY A 161 -11.39 1.25 -4.80
N MET A 162 -11.21 1.33 -6.13
CA MET A 162 -12.07 2.13 -7.02
C MET A 162 -13.53 1.70 -6.96
N ILE A 163 -13.81 0.40 -6.99
CA ILE A 163 -15.18 -0.14 -6.88
C ILE A 163 -15.78 0.20 -5.52
N THR A 164 -15.00 0.09 -4.44
CA THR A 164 -15.44 0.49 -3.10
C THR A 164 -15.88 1.96 -3.08
N VAL A 165 -15.08 2.86 -3.65
CA VAL A 165 -15.41 4.30 -3.75
C VAL A 165 -16.64 4.52 -4.62
N ARG A 166 -16.72 3.88 -5.79
CA ARG A 166 -17.86 3.97 -6.70
C ARG A 166 -19.16 3.59 -5.97
N GLU A 167 -19.18 2.43 -5.31
CA GLU A 167 -20.36 1.93 -4.61
C GLU A 167 -20.73 2.81 -3.41
N TYR A 168 -19.76 3.39 -2.71
CA TYR A 168 -20.02 4.29 -1.59
C TYR A 168 -20.66 5.63 -2.03
N LEU A 169 -20.31 6.13 -3.22
CA LEU A 169 -20.72 7.46 -3.69
C LEU A 169 -21.88 7.44 -4.71
N LYS A 170 -22.22 6.29 -5.31
CA LYS A 170 -23.15 6.19 -6.45
C LYS A 170 -24.57 6.75 -6.21
N ASP A 171 -25.05 6.71 -4.97
CA ASP A 171 -26.40 7.18 -4.60
C ASP A 171 -26.38 8.53 -3.88
N GLY A 172 -25.22 9.19 -3.89
CA GLY A 172 -24.97 10.45 -3.21
C GLY A 172 -25.48 11.71 -3.93
N SER A 173 -24.90 12.85 -3.57
CA SER A 173 -25.11 14.13 -4.26
C SER A 173 -24.62 14.08 -5.71
N GLU A 174 -24.98 15.08 -6.53
CA GLU A 174 -24.52 15.17 -7.92
C GLU A 174 -22.99 15.16 -8.03
N ASN A 175 -22.29 15.85 -7.12
CA ASN A 175 -20.83 15.84 -7.07
C ASN A 175 -20.28 14.45 -6.72
N GLU A 176 -20.89 13.75 -5.76
CA GLU A 176 -20.49 12.39 -5.37
C GLU A 176 -20.69 11.39 -6.52
N LYS A 177 -21.82 11.49 -7.22
CA LYS A 177 -22.12 10.71 -8.42
C LYS A 177 -21.11 10.95 -9.54
N ALA A 178 -20.71 12.21 -9.76
CA ALA A 178 -19.69 12.54 -10.75
C ALA A 178 -18.33 11.89 -10.41
N VAL A 179 -17.93 11.89 -9.13
CA VAL A 179 -16.71 11.18 -8.68
C VAL A 179 -16.84 9.67 -8.86
N ALA A 180 -17.98 9.08 -8.48
CA ALA A 180 -18.25 7.66 -8.69
C ALA A 180 -18.13 7.26 -10.17
N GLN A 181 -18.64 8.09 -11.09
CA GLN A 181 -18.54 7.86 -12.53
C GLN A 181 -17.10 7.91 -13.05
N LYS A 182 -16.22 8.74 -12.49
CA LYS A 182 -14.79 8.74 -12.84
C LYS A 182 -14.14 7.39 -12.51
N TYR A 183 -14.39 6.87 -11.31
CA TYR A 183 -13.89 5.56 -10.90
C TYR A 183 -14.48 4.42 -11.74
N ASP A 184 -15.76 4.50 -12.09
CA ASP A 184 -16.39 3.52 -12.98
C ASP A 184 -15.74 3.50 -14.38
N ALA A 185 -15.48 4.68 -14.96
CA ALA A 185 -14.80 4.80 -16.24
C ALA A 185 -13.36 4.27 -16.19
N LEU A 186 -12.62 4.56 -15.11
CA LEU A 186 -11.25 4.08 -14.92
C LEU A 186 -11.19 2.54 -14.86
N TRP A 187 -12.05 1.94 -14.03
CA TRP A 187 -12.23 0.49 -13.91
C TRP A 187 -12.57 -0.17 -15.25
N LYS A 188 -13.59 0.35 -15.95
CA LYS A 188 -14.01 -0.18 -17.26
C LYS A 188 -12.96 -0.03 -18.34
N GLY A 189 -12.00 0.88 -18.17
CA GLY A 189 -10.91 1.09 -19.11
C GLY A 189 -9.75 0.09 -18.97
N VAL A 190 -9.76 -0.83 -18.00
CA VAL A 190 -8.70 -1.85 -17.85
C VAL A 190 -8.96 -3.01 -18.82
N ASP A 191 -8.00 -3.27 -19.71
CA ASP A 191 -8.07 -4.36 -20.68
C ASP A 191 -7.50 -5.66 -20.10
N TRP A 192 -8.29 -6.35 -19.28
CA TRP A 192 -7.87 -7.62 -18.67
C TRP A 192 -7.61 -8.72 -19.71
N GLN A 193 -8.35 -8.69 -20.82
CA GLN A 193 -8.19 -9.65 -21.91
C GLN A 193 -6.81 -9.53 -22.57
N TRP A 194 -6.28 -8.32 -22.73
CA TRP A 194 -4.92 -8.11 -23.23
C TRP A 194 -3.88 -8.92 -22.45
N TYR A 195 -3.99 -8.91 -21.11
CA TYR A 195 -3.07 -9.60 -20.21
C TYR A 195 -3.19 -11.12 -20.22
N THR A 196 -4.11 -11.69 -21.01
CA THR A 196 -4.11 -13.13 -21.29
C THR A 196 -2.99 -13.54 -22.23
N ASN A 197 -2.45 -12.59 -23.02
CA ASN A 197 -1.52 -12.88 -24.10
C ASN A 197 -2.02 -14.00 -25.03
N ASN A 198 -3.34 -14.02 -25.31
CA ASN A 198 -4.04 -15.05 -26.08
C ASN A 198 -3.89 -16.48 -25.52
N LYS A 199 -3.80 -16.63 -24.19
CA LYS A 199 -3.72 -17.91 -23.48
C LYS A 199 -4.78 -18.02 -22.40
N ASN A 200 -4.98 -19.22 -21.87
CA ASN A 200 -5.90 -19.47 -20.75
C ASN A 200 -5.25 -19.19 -19.39
N VAL A 201 -4.56 -18.05 -19.25
CA VAL A 201 -3.92 -17.59 -17.99
C VAL A 201 -3.72 -16.07 -18.07
N LEU A 202 -3.77 -15.37 -16.94
CA LEU A 202 -3.35 -13.96 -16.87
C LEU A 202 -1.85 -13.85 -16.63
N TYR A 203 -1.21 -12.90 -17.30
CA TYR A 203 0.16 -12.49 -17.05
C TYR A 203 0.19 -11.30 -16.10
N TRP A 204 1.14 -11.32 -15.17
CA TRP A 204 1.32 -10.24 -14.21
C TRP A 204 1.71 -8.92 -14.88
N HIS A 205 2.64 -8.97 -15.84
CA HIS A 205 3.24 -7.77 -16.42
C HIS A 205 3.14 -7.72 -17.94
N TRP A 206 3.04 -6.50 -18.47
CA TRP A 206 3.27 -6.19 -19.88
C TRP A 206 4.00 -4.85 -20.03
N SER A 207 4.95 -4.76 -20.95
CA SER A 207 5.74 -3.55 -21.19
C SER A 207 5.69 -3.10 -22.67
N PRO A 208 5.64 -1.78 -22.96
CA PRO A 208 5.82 -1.29 -24.34
C PRO A 208 7.20 -1.61 -24.93
N SER A 209 8.24 -1.65 -24.10
CA SER A 209 9.62 -1.87 -24.53
C SER A 209 10.03 -3.34 -24.50
N TYR A 210 9.43 -4.13 -23.61
CA TYR A 210 9.81 -5.52 -23.36
C TYR A 210 8.70 -6.53 -23.62
N ALA A 211 7.50 -6.08 -24.00
CA ALA A 211 6.31 -6.90 -24.19
C ALA A 211 6.09 -7.87 -23.01
N TRP A 212 6.16 -9.17 -23.27
CA TRP A 212 5.92 -10.24 -22.30
C TRP A 212 7.19 -10.80 -21.67
N GLN A 213 8.34 -10.13 -21.77
CA GLN A 213 9.63 -10.70 -21.32
C GLN A 213 9.74 -10.89 -19.79
N MET A 214 8.90 -10.25 -18.98
CA MET A 214 8.76 -10.61 -17.56
C MET A 214 8.24 -12.04 -17.38
N ASN A 215 7.44 -12.52 -18.35
CA ASN A 215 6.97 -13.89 -18.51
C ASN A 215 6.50 -14.55 -17.21
N PHE A 216 5.64 -13.86 -16.47
CA PHE A 216 5.11 -14.33 -15.19
C PHE A 216 3.61 -14.62 -15.31
N PRO A 217 3.20 -15.86 -15.65
CA PRO A 217 1.80 -16.27 -15.58
C PRO A 217 1.34 -16.41 -14.12
N LEU A 218 0.13 -15.93 -13.83
CA LEU A 218 -0.46 -15.96 -12.50
C LEU A 218 -1.17 -17.30 -12.24
N GLU A 219 -0.53 -18.18 -11.48
CA GLU A 219 -1.10 -19.48 -11.09
C GLU A 219 -1.33 -19.51 -9.57
N GLY A 220 -2.44 -20.07 -9.10
CA GLY A 220 -2.77 -20.09 -7.68
C GLY A 220 -2.11 -21.23 -6.90
N TYR A 221 -2.07 -21.18 -5.55
CA TYR A 221 -2.61 -20.12 -4.70
C TYR A 221 -1.54 -19.16 -4.20
N ASN A 222 -1.86 -17.87 -4.23
CA ASN A 222 -1.11 -16.73 -3.70
C ASN A 222 -2.07 -15.51 -3.54
N GLU A 223 -1.54 -14.29 -3.38
CA GLU A 223 -2.29 -13.04 -3.17
C GLU A 223 -3.14 -12.58 -4.38
N CYS A 224 -3.00 -13.20 -5.55
CA CYS A 224 -3.48 -12.65 -6.82
C CYS A 224 -4.91 -13.09 -7.20
N LEU A 225 -5.68 -13.71 -6.29
CA LEU A 225 -7.03 -14.21 -6.60
C LEU A 225 -7.96 -13.09 -7.12
N ILE A 226 -7.89 -11.91 -6.50
CA ILE A 226 -8.76 -10.78 -6.86
C ILE A 226 -8.55 -10.30 -8.29
N THR A 227 -7.34 -10.48 -8.85
CA THR A 227 -7.03 -10.18 -10.25
C THR A 227 -7.92 -10.97 -11.21
N TYR A 228 -8.09 -12.27 -10.95
CA TYR A 228 -8.97 -13.12 -11.77
C TYR A 228 -10.46 -12.80 -11.57
N VAL A 229 -10.87 -12.53 -10.33
CA VAL A 229 -12.27 -12.16 -10.01
C VAL A 229 -12.66 -10.87 -10.74
N LEU A 230 -11.79 -9.87 -10.71
CA LEU A 230 -12.00 -8.60 -11.40
C LEU A 230 -11.96 -8.78 -12.92
N ALA A 231 -10.99 -9.51 -13.47
CA ALA A 231 -10.95 -9.80 -14.90
C ALA A 231 -12.25 -10.47 -15.40
N ALA A 232 -12.81 -11.41 -14.63
CA ALA A 232 -14.08 -12.06 -14.95
C ALA A 232 -15.32 -11.16 -14.74
N SER A 233 -15.18 -10.11 -13.92
CA SER A 233 -16.26 -9.15 -13.62
C SER A 233 -16.24 -7.91 -14.52
N SER A 234 -15.20 -7.72 -15.34
CA SER A 234 -15.10 -6.58 -16.24
C SER A 234 -16.24 -6.61 -17.26
N PRO A 235 -17.00 -5.50 -17.46
CA PRO A 235 -18.09 -5.45 -18.42
C PRO A 235 -17.63 -5.12 -19.86
N THR A 236 -16.35 -4.80 -20.06
CA THR A 236 -15.80 -4.30 -21.33
C THR A 236 -14.68 -5.18 -21.87
N HIS A 237 -13.85 -5.75 -20.98
CA HIS A 237 -12.68 -6.56 -21.31
C HIS A 237 -12.67 -7.85 -20.49
N THR A 238 -13.77 -8.59 -20.53
CA THR A 238 -13.97 -9.82 -19.75
C THR A 238 -13.07 -10.95 -20.25
N ILE A 239 -12.51 -11.73 -19.33
CA ILE A 239 -11.80 -12.97 -19.67
C ILE A 239 -12.77 -14.15 -19.87
N ASP A 240 -12.37 -15.14 -20.67
CA ASP A 240 -13.06 -16.43 -20.76
C ASP A 240 -12.91 -17.18 -19.42
N PRO A 241 -13.96 -17.86 -18.90
CA PRO A 241 -13.86 -18.66 -17.67
C PRO A 241 -12.70 -19.67 -17.65
N LYS A 242 -12.30 -20.19 -18.82
CA LYS A 242 -11.13 -21.08 -18.95
C LYS A 242 -9.84 -20.44 -18.46
N VAL A 243 -9.70 -19.13 -18.55
CA VAL A 243 -8.52 -18.40 -18.04
C VAL A 243 -8.36 -18.62 -16.54
N TYR A 244 -9.46 -18.61 -15.78
CA TYR A 244 -9.44 -18.96 -14.36
C TYR A 244 -9.23 -20.46 -14.14
N HIS A 245 -10.01 -21.31 -14.82
CA HIS A 245 -10.00 -22.74 -14.54
C HIS A 245 -8.68 -23.42 -14.93
N GLU A 246 -8.11 -23.06 -16.09
CA GLU A 246 -6.87 -23.66 -16.61
C GLU A 246 -5.63 -22.92 -16.12
N GLY A 247 -5.69 -21.60 -15.95
CA GLY A 247 -4.58 -20.76 -15.47
C GLY A 247 -4.49 -20.73 -13.95
N TRP A 248 -5.38 -19.98 -13.29
CA TRP A 248 -5.35 -19.83 -11.83
C TRP A 248 -5.50 -21.16 -11.09
N ALA A 249 -6.56 -21.91 -11.40
CA ALA A 249 -6.90 -23.15 -10.71
C ALA A 249 -6.11 -24.37 -11.22
N ARG A 250 -5.30 -24.20 -12.28
CA ARG A 250 -4.45 -25.24 -12.90
C ARG A 250 -5.20 -26.53 -13.19
N SER A 251 -6.42 -26.41 -13.72
CA SER A 251 -7.32 -27.55 -14.00
C SER A 251 -7.54 -28.46 -12.78
N GLY A 252 -7.63 -27.88 -11.59
CA GLY A 252 -7.77 -28.58 -10.31
C GLY A 252 -6.46 -28.77 -9.54
N GLY A 253 -5.30 -28.51 -10.15
CA GLY A 253 -3.98 -28.58 -9.50
C GLY A 253 -3.73 -27.54 -8.41
N ILE A 254 -4.67 -26.62 -8.18
CA ILE A 254 -4.67 -25.71 -7.03
C ILE A 254 -5.09 -26.40 -5.72
N VAL A 255 -5.75 -27.56 -5.77
CA VAL A 255 -6.22 -28.24 -4.56
C VAL A 255 -5.06 -28.92 -3.83
N SER A 256 -5.08 -28.86 -2.50
CA SER A 256 -4.09 -29.51 -1.63
C SER A 256 -4.77 -30.39 -0.58
N ALA A 257 -4.14 -31.51 -0.26
CA ALA A 257 -4.52 -32.42 0.83
C ALA A 257 -3.60 -32.28 2.07
N LYS A 258 -2.71 -31.29 2.07
CA LYS A 258 -1.74 -31.09 3.17
C LYS A 258 -2.45 -30.61 4.44
N THR A 259 -1.81 -30.90 5.56
CA THR A 259 -2.27 -30.51 6.89
C THR A 259 -1.07 -30.05 7.71
N LYS A 260 -1.24 -28.98 8.49
CA LYS A 260 -0.24 -28.54 9.47
C LYS A 260 -0.93 -28.25 10.79
N TYR A 261 -0.38 -28.74 11.90
CA TYR A 261 -0.99 -28.61 13.23
C TYR A 261 -2.46 -29.10 13.29
N ASN A 262 -2.79 -30.15 12.54
CA ASN A 262 -4.16 -30.67 12.36
C ASN A 262 -5.13 -29.68 11.68
N ILE A 263 -4.62 -28.66 11.00
CA ILE A 263 -5.38 -27.71 10.20
C ILE A 263 -5.18 -28.02 8.71
N PRO A 264 -6.25 -28.31 7.95
CA PRO A 264 -6.15 -28.55 6.51
C PRO A 264 -5.72 -27.30 5.73
N LEU A 265 -4.72 -27.46 4.86
CA LEU A 265 -4.34 -26.47 3.85
C LEU A 265 -4.97 -26.88 2.53
N ILE A 266 -6.22 -26.45 2.29
CA ILE A 266 -7.04 -26.89 1.15
C ILE A 266 -6.56 -26.38 -0.21
N LEU A 267 -5.69 -25.37 -0.23
CA LEU A 267 -5.07 -24.80 -1.42
C LEU A 267 -3.56 -25.07 -1.45
N LYS A 268 -3.02 -25.25 -2.65
CA LYS A 268 -1.60 -25.45 -2.93
C LYS A 268 -0.92 -24.07 -3.03
N HIS A 269 -0.38 -23.63 -1.90
CA HIS A 269 0.30 -22.35 -1.73
C HIS A 269 1.67 -22.38 -2.43
N ASN A 270 1.86 -21.51 -3.43
CA ASN A 270 3.05 -21.55 -4.28
C ASN A 270 4.35 -21.37 -3.48
N GLY A 271 5.30 -22.29 -3.62
CA GLY A 271 6.57 -22.23 -2.89
C GLY A 271 6.47 -22.39 -1.36
N ALA A 272 5.28 -22.57 -0.79
CA ALA A 272 5.05 -22.54 0.66
C ALA A 272 4.02 -23.57 1.13
N GLU A 273 3.96 -24.72 0.45
CA GLU A 273 2.92 -25.73 0.68
C GLU A 273 2.92 -26.36 2.09
N GLU A 274 4.00 -26.22 2.87
CA GLU A 274 4.05 -26.76 4.24
C GLU A 274 3.26 -25.89 5.25
N PHE A 275 3.31 -24.57 5.10
CA PHE A 275 2.80 -23.62 6.10
C PHE A 275 1.78 -22.60 5.55
N GLY A 276 1.57 -22.52 4.24
CA GLY A 276 0.56 -21.64 3.65
C GLY A 276 1.06 -20.26 3.18
N GLY A 277 2.37 -20.03 3.13
CA GLY A 277 2.93 -18.76 2.65
C GLY A 277 2.81 -17.60 3.64
N PRO A 278 3.16 -16.37 3.21
CA PRO A 278 2.98 -15.17 4.00
C PRO A 278 1.50 -14.88 4.29
N LEU A 279 1.20 -14.35 5.49
CA LEU A 279 -0.18 -14.15 5.95
C LEU A 279 -0.96 -13.03 5.23
N PHE A 280 -0.34 -12.32 4.29
CA PHE A 280 -1.04 -11.32 3.47
C PHE A 280 -1.76 -11.92 2.25
N TRP A 281 -1.55 -13.22 1.97
CA TRP A 281 -2.23 -13.96 0.91
C TRP A 281 -3.69 -14.30 1.24
#